data_AF-A0A543I5I2-F1
#
_entry.id   AF-A0A543I5I2-F1
#
_cell.length_a   1.000
_cell.length_b   1.000
_cell.length_c   1.000
_cell.angle_alpha   90.00
_cell.angle_beta   90.00
_cell.angle_gamma   90.00
#
_symmetry.space_group_name_H-M   'P 1'
#
loop_
_entity.id
_entity.type
_entity.pdbx_description
1 polymer ?
#
loop_
_entity_poly.entity_id
_entity_poly.type
_entity_poly.pdbx_seq_one_letter_code
_entity_poly.pdbx_strand_id
1 'polypeptide(L)'
;MTVGGHITKNNLIAAIYKEMTYLSVITPTNPMHQSELIRRAKETEERLPRLADVLFALVPYYGGGGLADALDAWGDYCQRFPRAGRALDMAGGGDRG
;
A
#
# COMPACT_ATOMS: atom_id res chain seq x y z
N MET A 1 4.35 -17.14 -21.02
CA MET A 1 3.59 -15.88 -20.90
C MET A 1 3.95 -15.24 -19.57
N THR A 2 4.98 -14.40 -19.54
CA THR A 2 5.42 -13.70 -18.33
C THR A 2 5.81 -12.29 -18.74
N VAL A 3 4.82 -11.41 -18.84
CA VAL A 3 5.06 -9.96 -18.87
C VAL A 3 5.25 -9.54 -17.41
N GLY A 4 6.40 -9.90 -16.85
CA GLY A 4 6.78 -9.55 -15.49
C GLY A 4 7.40 -8.16 -15.49
N GLY A 5 6.57 -7.12 -15.38
CA GLY A 5 7.06 -5.76 -15.14
C GLY A 5 7.88 -5.76 -13.85
N HIS A 6 9.17 -5.42 -13.93
CA HIS A 6 10.03 -5.31 -12.75
C HIS A 6 9.49 -4.19 -11.84
N ILE A 7 8.89 -4.56 -10.70
CA ILE A 7 8.46 -3.59 -9.70
C ILE A 7 9.73 -2.97 -9.10
N THR A 8 9.92 -1.66 -9.30
CA THR A 8 11.04 -0.93 -8.70
C THR A 8 10.69 -0.42 -7.30
N LYS A 9 11.71 -0.01 -6.54
CA LYS A 9 11.54 0.71 -5.27
C LYS A 9 10.62 1.92 -5.39
N ASN A 10 10.72 2.67 -6.50
CA ASN A 10 9.89 3.86 -6.71
C ASN A 10 8.41 3.48 -6.96
N ASN A 11 8.16 2.38 -7.68
CA ASN A 11 6.80 1.87 -7.90
C ASN A 11 6.15 1.48 -6.57
N LEU A 12 6.90 0.81 -5.68
CA LEU A 12 6.41 0.41 -4.37
C LEU A 12 6.13 1.63 -3.47
N ILE A 13 7.04 2.61 -3.42
CA ILE A 13 6.82 3.85 -2.66
C ILE A 13 5.59 4.61 -3.18
N ALA A 14 5.40 4.70 -4.49
CA ALA A 14 4.23 5.35 -5.08
C ALA A 14 2.91 4.64 -4.70
N ALA A 15 2.92 3.30 -4.66
CA ALA A 15 1.76 2.52 -4.24
C ALA A 15 1.44 2.72 -2.75
N ILE A 16 2.45 2.70 -1.88
CA ILE A 16 2.31 3.00 -0.45
C ILE A 16 1.75 4.41 -0.25
N TYR A 17 2.29 5.41 -0.95
CA TYR A 17 1.82 6.79 -0.86
C TYR A 17 0.36 6.95 -1.27
N LYS A 18 -0.06 6.27 -2.35
CA LYS A 18 -1.45 6.26 -2.81
C LYS A 18 -2.37 5.64 -1.77
N GLU A 19 -1.94 4.57 -1.13
CA GLU A 19 -2.70 3.91 -0.08
C GLU A 19 -2.83 4.79 1.18
N MET A 20 -1.74 5.41 1.62
CA MET A 20 -1.77 6.37 2.74
C MET A 20 -2.67 7.56 2.44
N THR A 21 -2.66 8.07 1.20
CA THR A 21 -3.56 9.14 0.76
C THR A 21 -5.02 8.69 0.79
N TYR A 22 -5.31 7.44 0.40
CA TYR A 22 -6.67 6.90 0.52
C TYR A 22 -7.13 6.83 1.98
N LEU A 23 -6.24 6.41 2.89
CA LEU A 23 -6.53 6.30 4.32
C LEU A 23 -6.64 7.65 5.03
N SER A 24 -5.99 8.71 4.52
CA SER A 24 -6.03 10.05 5.12
C SER A 24 -7.34 10.80 4.82
N VAL A 25 -8.11 10.39 3.82
CA VAL A 25 -9.46 10.90 3.56
C VAL A 25 -10.45 10.30 4.56
N ILE A 26 -10.32 10.72 5.82
CA ILE A 26 -11.27 10.48 6.91
C ILE A 26 -12.39 11.53 6.85
N THR A 27 -12.46 12.39 5.83
CA THR A 27 -13.52 13.39 5.70
C THR A 27 -14.77 12.73 5.11
N PRO A 28 -15.86 12.57 5.88
CA PRO A 28 -17.10 12.08 5.33
C PRO A 28 -17.71 13.22 4.50
N THR A 29 -18.34 12.88 3.38
CA THR A 29 -19.08 13.85 2.58
C THR A 29 -20.26 14.45 3.37
N ASN A 30 -20.70 13.75 4.44
CA ASN A 30 -21.69 14.21 5.39
C ASN A 30 -21.24 13.89 6.84
N PRO A 31 -21.00 14.90 7.70
CA PRO A 31 -20.55 14.72 9.08
C PRO A 31 -21.54 13.97 9.98
N MET A 32 -22.80 13.77 9.55
CA MET A 32 -23.78 12.95 10.28
C MET A 32 -23.56 11.44 10.15
N HIS A 33 -22.68 10.98 9.25
CA HIS A 33 -22.39 9.56 9.06
C HIS A 33 -21.29 9.09 10.03
N GLN A 34 -21.56 9.19 11.34
CA GLN A 34 -20.61 8.80 12.39
C GLN A 34 -20.17 7.33 12.29
N SER A 35 -21.04 6.43 11.83
CA SER A 35 -20.69 5.02 11.62
C SER A 35 -19.64 4.84 10.52
N GLU A 36 -19.71 5.63 9.45
CA GLU A 36 -18.73 5.61 8.36
C GLU A 36 -17.39 6.21 8.80
N LEU A 37 -17.41 7.26 9.62
CA LEU A 37 -16.23 7.81 10.27
C LEU A 37 -15.51 6.76 11.13
N ILE A 38 -16.25 6.07 12.00
CA ILE A 38 -15.71 5.04 12.89
C ILE A 38 -15.16 3.87 12.08
N ARG A 39 -15.87 3.44 11.03
CA ARG A 39 -15.43 2.36 10.13
C ARG A 39 -14.11 2.73 9.46
N ARG A 40 -14.00 3.94 8.89
CA ARG A 40 -12.77 4.43 8.26
C ARG A 40 -11.64 4.60 9.26
N ALA A 41 -11.91 5.12 10.45
CA ALA A 41 -10.89 5.26 11.50
C ALA A 41 -10.30 3.90 11.89
N LYS A 42 -11.15 2.87 12.07
CA LYS A 42 -10.69 1.49 12.34
C LYS A 42 -9.90 0.91 11.18
N GLU A 43 -10.34 1.12 9.95
CA GLU A 43 -9.59 0.67 8.76
C GLU A 43 -8.21 1.35 8.69
N THR A 44 -8.13 2.65 8.97
CA THR A 44 -6.85 3.37 9.03
C THR A 44 -5.98 2.86 10.16
N GLU A 45 -6.52 2.68 11.36
CA GLU A 45 -5.80 2.14 12.53
C GLU A 45 -5.22 0.76 12.26
N GLU A 46 -5.95 -0.13 11.57
CA GLU A 46 -5.44 -1.46 11.23
C GLU A 46 -4.37 -1.40 10.13
N ARG A 47 -4.54 -0.53 9.14
CA ARG A 47 -3.74 -0.58 7.90
C ARG A 47 -2.46 0.25 7.97
N LEU A 48 -2.46 1.36 8.72
CA LEU A 48 -1.31 2.27 8.79
C LEU A 48 -0.04 1.63 9.37
N PRO A 49 -0.09 0.86 10.49
CA PRO A 49 1.10 0.22 11.04
C PRO A 49 1.72 -0.76 10.06
N ARG A 50 0.90 -1.52 9.33
CA ARG A 50 1.35 -2.49 8.34
C ARG A 50 2.00 -1.84 7.13
N LEU A 51 1.48 -0.69 6.68
CA LEU A 51 2.16 0.10 5.64
C LEU A 51 3.50 0.66 6.13
N ALA A 52 3.60 1.00 7.42
CA ALA A 52 4.88 1.38 8.02
C ALA A 52 5.86 0.20 8.02
N ASP A 53 5.41 -1.03 8.31
CA ASP A 53 6.26 -2.23 8.23
C ASP A 53 6.85 -2.43 6.82
N VAL A 54 6.07 -2.20 5.76
CA VAL A 54 6.57 -2.24 4.37
C VAL A 54 7.65 -1.18 4.13
N LEU A 55 7.47 0.04 4.66
CA LEU A 55 8.47 1.10 4.56
C LEU A 55 9.73 0.80 5.36
N PHE A 56 9.59 0.18 6.53
CA PHE A 56 10.74 -0.25 7.33
C PHE A 56 11.51 -1.37 6.63
N ALA A 57 10.82 -2.33 6.01
CA ALA A 57 11.45 -3.37 5.20
C ALA A 57 12.24 -2.81 4.02
N LEU A 58 11.88 -1.63 3.48
CA LEU A 58 12.66 -0.95 2.43
C LEU A 58 14.00 -0.39 2.92
N VAL A 59 14.20 -0.22 4.24
CA VAL A 59 15.43 0.31 4.83
C VAL A 59 16.40 -0.86 5.05
N PRO A 60 17.55 -0.90 4.35
CA PRO A 60 18.52 -1.97 4.55
C PRO A 60 19.14 -1.91 5.94
N TYR A 61 19.34 -3.07 6.59
CA TYR A 61 20.08 -3.20 7.84
C TYR A 61 20.96 -4.45 7.83
N TYR A 62 21.75 -4.65 8.88
CA TYR A 62 22.68 -5.78 8.94
C TYR A 62 21.91 -7.11 8.98
N GLY A 63 21.93 -7.85 7.86
CA GLY A 63 21.30 -9.16 7.73
C GLY A 63 19.87 -9.18 7.17
N GLY A 64 19.35 -8.06 6.65
CA GLY A 64 18.01 -8.03 6.03
C GLY A 64 17.59 -6.67 5.48
N GLY A 65 16.36 -6.61 4.98
CA GLY A 65 15.76 -5.44 4.35
C GLY A 65 16.06 -5.30 2.86
N GLY A 66 15.54 -4.23 2.27
CA GLY A 66 15.64 -3.95 0.85
C GLY A 66 14.35 -4.28 0.09
N LEU A 67 14.44 -4.27 -1.24
CA LEU A 67 13.26 -4.34 -2.09
C LEU A 67 12.53 -5.68 -2.01
N ALA A 68 13.25 -6.80 -1.86
CA ALA A 68 12.64 -8.13 -1.78
C ALA A 68 11.75 -8.27 -0.53
N ASP A 69 12.31 -8.00 0.65
CA ASP A 69 11.57 -8.06 1.92
C ASP A 69 10.38 -7.09 1.95
N ALA A 70 10.54 -5.92 1.35
CA ALA A 70 9.44 -4.97 1.22
C ALA A 70 8.34 -5.43 0.27
N LEU A 71 8.69 -6.13 -0.82
CA LEU A 71 7.71 -6.71 -1.74
C LEU A 71 6.95 -7.86 -1.09
N ASP A 72 7.62 -8.67 -0.26
CA ASP A 72 6.97 -9.75 0.50
C ASP A 72 5.99 -9.16 1.53
N ALA A 73 6.44 -8.18 2.33
CA ALA A 73 5.57 -7.47 3.28
C ALA A 73 4.38 -6.78 2.58
N TRP A 74 4.61 -6.22 1.39
CA TRP A 74 3.54 -5.64 0.57
C TRP A 74 2.58 -6.70 0.02
N GLY A 75 3.09 -7.87 -0.37
CA GLY A 75 2.30 -9.03 -0.77
C GLY A 75 1.34 -9.46 0.33
N ASP A 76 1.85 -9.62 1.55
CA ASP A 76 1.06 -9.96 2.74
C ASP A 76 0.00 -8.89 3.03
N TYR A 77 0.38 -7.62 2.93
CA TYR A 77 -0.56 -6.50 3.05
C TYR A 77 -1.69 -6.60 2.03
N CYS A 78 -1.39 -6.92 0.77
CA CYS A 78 -2.40 -7.03 -0.29
C CYS A 78 -3.30 -8.25 -0.14
N GLN A 79 -2.77 -9.38 0.35
CA GLN A 79 -3.61 -10.55 0.66
C GLN A 79 -4.64 -10.22 1.73
N ARG A 80 -4.23 -9.46 2.75
CA ARG A 80 -5.12 -9.03 3.84
C ARG A 80 -6.06 -7.90 3.44
N PHE A 81 -5.64 -7.02 2.53
CA PHE A 81 -6.43 -5.89 2.02
C PHE A 81 -6.47 -5.88 0.48
N PRO A 82 -7.28 -6.74 -0.16
CA PRO A 82 -7.26 -6.94 -1.61
C PRO A 82 -7.52 -5.69 -2.46
N ARG A 83 -8.14 -4.65 -1.87
CA ARG A 83 -8.34 -3.36 -2.55
C ARG A 83 -7.04 -2.59 -2.79
N ALA A 84 -6.00 -2.81 -1.99
CA ALA A 84 -4.71 -2.12 -2.10
C ALA A 84 -3.84 -2.62 -3.27
N GLY A 85 -3.89 -3.92 -3.58
CA GLY A 85 -3.04 -4.54 -4.61
C GLY A 85 -3.18 -3.93 -6.00
N ARG A 86 -4.37 -3.36 -6.30
CA ARG A 86 -4.64 -2.66 -7.57
C ARG A 86 -3.76 -1.43 -7.80
N ALA A 87 -3.13 -0.87 -6.76
CA ALA A 87 -2.27 0.30 -6.89
C ALA A 87 -0.98 -0.02 -7.66
N LEU A 88 -0.42 -1.22 -7.52
CA LEU A 88 0.79 -1.64 -8.23
C LEU A 88 0.53 -2.11 -9.66
N ASP A 89 -0.63 -2.73 -9.91
CA ASP A 89 -1.08 -3.07 -11.27
C ASP A 89 -1.13 -1.82 -12.17
N MET A 90 -1.52 -0.67 -11.60
CA MET A 90 -1.55 0.61 -12.31
C MET A 90 -0.18 1.31 -12.38
N ALA A 91 0.76 1.00 -11.50
CA ALA A 91 2.11 1.58 -11.50
C ALA A 91 3.08 0.83 -12.42
N GLY A 92 2.86 -0.47 -12.66
CA GLY A 92 3.62 -1.29 -13.61
C GLY A 92 3.06 -1.30 -15.04
N GLY A 93 1.85 -0.75 -15.26
CA GLY A 93 1.11 -0.78 -16.52
C GLY A 93 1.35 0.41 -17.45
N GLY A 94 2.59 0.92 -17.49
CA GLY A 94 2.98 2.05 -18.34
C GLY A 94 3.75 1.63 -19.59
N ASP A 95 3.19 0.74 -20.42
CA ASP A 95 3.59 0.66 -21.84
C ASP A 95 2.46 0.01 -22.67
N ARG A 96 1.60 0.87 -23.23
CA ARG A 96 0.68 0.54 -24.32
C ARG A 96 0.71 1.72 -25.28
N GLY A 97 1.81 1.80 -26.03
CA GLY A 97 1.99 2.66 -27.21
C GLY A 97 2.51 1.81 -28.35
#